data_AF-A0A6G1YR41-F1
#
_entry.id   AF-A0A6G1YR41-F1
#
_cell.length_a   1.000
_cell.length_b   1.000
_cell.length_c   1.000
_cell.angle_alpha   90.00
_cell.angle_beta   90.00
_cell.angle_gamma   90.00
#
_symmetry.space_group_name_H-M   'P 1'
#
loop_
_entity.id
_entity.type
_entity.pdbx_description
1 polymer ?
#
loop_
_entity_poly.entity_id
_entity_poly.type
_entity_poly.pdbx_seq_one_letter_code
_entity_poly.pdbx_strand_id
1 'polypeptide(L)' 'FTIEDNGPGMYGNDTDNLFKKFYQIDTTATRKHGGTGLGLAISRGIVEAHGGRIWLNKSYTTGASIKFTLPRNDVIQ' A
#
# COMPACT_ATOMS: atom_id res chain seq x y z
N PHE A 1 -2.19 -9.08 -7.86
CA PHE A 1 -3.40 -8.54 -7.21
C PHE A 1 -3.34 -7.02 -7.21
N THR A 2 -4.50 -6.37 -7.34
CA THR A 2 -4.65 -4.90 -7.34
C THR A 2 -5.82 -4.52 -6.44
N ILE A 3 -5.63 -3.53 -5.58
CA ILE A 3 -6.64 -2.96 -4.70
C ILE A 3 -6.71 -1.47 -5.00
N GLU A 4 -7.90 -0.99 -5.34
CA GLU A 4 -8.15 0.39 -5.77
C GLU A 4 -9.25 1.03 -4.93
N ASP A 5 -9.06 2.29 -4.60
CA ASP A 5 -10.08 3.16 -4.06
C ASP A 5 -10.31 4.38 -4.96
N ASN A 6 -11.37 5.13 -4.65
CA ASN A 6 -11.75 6.39 -5.29
C ASN A 6 -11.67 7.57 -4.31
N GLY A 7 -10.75 7.48 -3.33
CA GLY A 7 -10.52 8.53 -2.33
C GLY A 7 -9.83 9.76 -2.92
N PRO A 8 -9.38 10.72 -2.09
CA PRO A 8 -8.82 11.99 -2.55
C PRO A 8 -7.51 11.88 -3.35
N GLY A 9 -6.96 10.68 -3.51
CA GLY A 9 -5.69 10.41 -4.17
C GLY A 9 -4.50 10.47 -3.22
N MET A 10 -3.37 9.92 -3.67
CA MET A 10 -2.06 10.12 -3.05
C MET A 10 -1.20 10.96 -3.99
N TYR A 11 -0.73 12.13 -3.52
CA TYR A 11 0.08 13.05 -4.33
C TYR A 11 1.53 13.08 -3.85
N GLY A 12 2.48 13.21 -4.77
CA GLY A 12 3.87 13.57 -4.46
C GLY A 12 4.81 12.44 -4.01
N ASN A 13 5.86 12.84 -3.28
CA ASN A 13 6.98 11.97 -2.85
C ASN A 13 6.65 11.03 -1.69
N ASP A 14 5.41 11.04 -1.20
CA ASP A 14 4.97 10.25 -0.04
C ASP A 14 4.92 8.74 -0.32
N THR A 15 5.07 8.34 -1.58
CA THR A 15 5.11 6.93 -2.02
C THR A 15 6.19 6.12 -1.32
N ASP A 16 7.32 6.75 -1.02
CA ASP A 16 8.48 6.08 -0.42
C ASP A 16 8.30 5.90 1.10
N ASN A 17 7.43 6.71 1.71
CA ASN A 17 7.11 6.67 3.13
C ASN A 17 5.86 5.86 3.44
N LEU A 18 5.01 5.58 2.45
CA LEU A 18 3.71 4.91 2.61
C LEU A 18 3.76 3.58 3.39
N PHE A 19 4.87 2.83 3.27
CA PHE A 19 5.06 1.55 3.96
C PHE A 19 5.87 1.65 5.26
N LYS A 20 6.22 2.87 5.70
CA LYS A 20 6.91 3.07 6.97
C LYS A 20 5.92 2.93 8.12
N LYS A 21 6.37 2.30 9.21
CA LYS A 21 5.60 2.22 10.45
C LYS A 21 5.30 3.63 10.96
N PHE A 22 4.06 3.83 11.42
CA PHE A 22 3.58 5.10 11.99
C PHE A 22 3.49 6.26 11.00
N TYR A 23 3.75 6.03 9.71
CA TYR A 23 3.57 7.05 8.70
C TYR A 23 2.09 7.20 8.35
N GLN A 24 1.62 8.44 8.36
CA GLN A 24 0.29 8.84 7.93
C GLN A 24 0.46 10.02 6.99
N ILE A 25 -0.18 9.97 5.84
CA ILE A 25 -0.20 11.11 4.92
C ILE A 25 -1.04 12.18 5.61
N ASP A 26 -0.43 13.35 5.82
CA ASP A 26 -1.03 14.46 6.56
C ASP A 26 -2.05 15.18 5.65
N THR A 27 -3.17 14.50 5.36
CA THR A 27 -4.31 15.12 4.66
C THR A 27 -5.12 15.90 5.68
N THR A 28 -4.63 17.08 6.04
CA THR A 28 -5.32 18.06 6.86
C THR A 28 -6.65 18.45 6.20
N ALA A 29 -7.74 17.77 6.55
CA ALA A 29 -9.10 18.31 6.66
C ALA A 29 -10.18 17.26 6.93
N THR A 30 -10.00 15.98 6.57
CA THR A 30 -11.15 15.05 6.54
C THR A 30 -10.81 13.60 6.91
N ARG A 31 -10.62 13.29 8.20
CA ARG A 31 -11.16 12.03 8.75
C ARG A 31 -11.14 11.97 10.28
N LYS A 32 -12.33 11.77 10.85
CA LYS A 32 -12.61 11.30 12.22
C LYS A 32 -12.16 9.85 12.51
N HIS A 33 -11.37 9.21 11.64
CA HIS A 33 -10.97 7.81 11.76
C HIS A 33 -9.43 7.72 11.73
N GLY A 34 -8.81 7.90 12.90
CA GLY A 34 -7.37 7.77 13.10
C GLY A 34 -6.94 6.31 13.11
N GLY A 35 -5.95 5.96 12.29
CA GLY A 35 -5.23 4.69 12.38
C GLY A 35 -3.83 4.92 12.94
N THR A 36 -3.13 3.86 13.34
CA THR A 36 -1.75 3.96 13.85
C THR A 36 -0.70 4.09 12.74
N GLY A 37 -1.09 4.07 11.46
CA GLY A 37 -0.16 4.02 10.33
C GLY A 37 0.61 2.70 10.23
N LEU A 38 0.07 1.59 10.77
CA LEU A 38 0.74 0.28 10.76
C LEU A 38 0.26 -0.67 9.66
N GLY A 39 -0.96 -0.48 9.14
CA GLY A 39 -1.60 -1.44 8.23
C GLY A 39 -0.72 -1.82 7.03
N LEU A 40 -0.26 -0.82 6.28
CA LEU A 40 0.56 -1.05 5.08
C LEU A 40 1.96 -1.58 5.41
N ALA A 41 2.55 -1.17 6.54
CA ALA A 41 3.82 -1.72 6.99
C ALA A 41 3.71 -3.22 7.32
N ILE A 42 2.60 -3.62 7.96
CA ILE A 42 2.29 -5.04 8.25
C ILE A 42 2.06 -5.80 6.95
N SER A 43 1.23 -5.28 6.05
CA SER A 43 0.96 -5.92 4.74
C SER A 43 2.24 -6.13 3.95
N ARG A 44 3.16 -5.15 3.95
CA ARG A 44 4.47 -5.29 3.30
C ARG A 44 5.29 -6.41 3.92
N GLY A 45 5.39 -6.47 5.25
CA GLY A 45 6.09 -7.56 5.93
C GLY A 45 5.52 -8.94 5.59
N ILE A 46 4.19 -9.07 5.54
CA ILE A 46 3.52 -10.34 5.16
C ILE A 46 3.86 -10.71 3.71
N VAL A 47 3.70 -9.78 2.77
CA VAL A 47 3.96 -10.05 1.34
C VAL A 47 5.43 -10.41 1.11
N GLU A 48 6.36 -9.66 1.69
CA GLU A 48 7.80 -9.93 1.57
C GLU A 48 8.20 -11.26 2.21
N ALA A 49 7.62 -11.62 3.36
CA ALA A 49 7.87 -12.92 4.00
C ALA A 49 7.42 -14.12 3.14
N HIS A 50 6.47 -13.91 2.23
CA HIS A 50 6.02 -14.91 1.26
C HIS A 50 6.79 -14.82 -0.08
N GLY A 51 7.91 -14.09 -0.13
CA GLY A 51 8.72 -13.91 -1.35
C GLY A 51 8.04 -13.01 -2.39
N GLY A 52 7.02 -12.26 -1.99
CA GLY A 52 6.26 -11.37 -2.85
C GLY A 52 6.83 -9.96 -2.92
N ARG A 53 6.07 -9.10 -3.61
CA ARG A 53 6.33 -7.67 -3.71
C ARG A 53 5.03 -6.90 -3.57
N ILE A 54 5.04 -5.76 -2.87
CA ILE A 54 3.93 -4.81 -2.77
C ILE A 54 4.41 -3.41 -3.15
N TRP A 55 3.59 -2.63 -3.86
CA TRP A 55 3.93 -1.26 -4.28
C TRP A 55 2.69 -0.43 -4.59
N LEU A 56 2.85 0.89 -4.59
CA LEU A 56 1.84 1.83 -5.08
C LEU A 56 1.95 1.96 -6.61
N ASN A 57 0.82 1.91 -7.30
CA ASN A 57 0.72 2.26 -8.71
C ASN A 57 0.67 3.79 -8.87
N LYS A 58 1.83 4.40 -9.11
CA LYS A 58 1.98 5.86 -9.24
C LYS A 58 1.22 6.47 -10.44
N SER A 59 0.78 5.67 -11.40
CA SER A 59 0.02 6.14 -12.57
C SER A 59 -1.49 6.25 -12.32
N TYR A 60 -1.98 5.79 -11.17
CA TYR A 60 -3.39 5.84 -10.84
C TYR A 60 -3.75 7.18 -10.18
N THR A 61 -4.68 7.92 -10.79
CA THR A 61 -4.98 9.32 -10.41
C THR A 61 -6.35 9.50 -9.74
N THR A 62 -7.20 8.47 -9.72
CA THR A 62 -8.59 8.57 -9.23
C THR A 62 -8.72 8.22 -7.74
N GLY A 63 -7.62 7.95 -7.05
CA GLY A 63 -7.58 7.49 -5.65
C GLY A 63 -6.23 6.85 -5.33
N ALA A 64 -6.22 5.79 -4.52
CA ALA A 64 -5.03 4.95 -4.34
C ALA A 64 -5.17 3.62 -5.09
N SER A 65 -4.06 3.13 -5.67
CA SER A 65 -3.98 1.80 -6.30
C SER A 65 -2.75 1.07 -5.76
N ILE A 66 -2.97 0.07 -4.90
CA ILE A 66 -1.91 -0.76 -4.31
C ILE A 66 -1.89 -2.11 -5.03
N LYS A 67 -0.70 -2.52 -5.46
CA LYS A 67 -0.49 -3.78 -6.17
C LYS A 67 0.42 -4.68 -5.36
N PHE A 68 0.15 -5.97 -5.41
CA PHE A 68 1.08 -6.97 -4.89
C PHE A 68 1.09 -8.26 -5.71
N THR A 69 2.20 -8.97 -5.63
CA THR A 69 2.41 -10.29 -6.23
C THR A 69 2.95 -11.25 -5.18
N LEU A 70 2.60 -12.52 -5.29
CA LEU A 70 3.21 -13.63 -4.58
C LEU A 70 3.74 -14.63 -5.62
N PRO A 71 4.88 -15.28 -5.38
CA PRO A 71 5.32 -16.41 -6.21
C PRO A 71 4.25 -17.50 -6.19
N ARG A 72 3.96 -18.06 -7.37
CA ARG A 72 3.18 -19.28 -7.45
C ARG A 72 4.12 -20.43 -7.17
N ASN A 73 3.81 -21.25 -6.16
CA ASN A 73 4.57 -22.47 -5.93
C ASN A 73 4.11 -23.50 -6.97
N ASP A 74 4.72 -23.46 -8.15
CA ASP A 74 4.55 -24.50 -9.15
C ASP A 74 5.36 -25.70 -8.68
N VAL A 75 4.72 -26.59 -7.93
CA VAL A 75 5.27 -27.91 -7.65
C VAL A 75 5.38 -28.62 -9.00
N ILE A 76 6.58 -28.61 -9.58
CA ILE A 76 6.94 -29.55 -10.63
C ILE A 76 6.98 -30.91 -9.93
N GLN A 77 5.99 -31.75 -10.20
CA GLN A 77 6.01 -33.18 -9.83
C GLN A 77 7.11 -33.90 -10.59
#